data_AF-A0A5K1AV07-F1
#
_entry.id   AF-A0A5K1AV07-F1
#
_cell.length_a   1.000
_cell.length_b   1.000
_cell.length_c   1.000
_cell.angle_alpha   90.00
_cell.angle_beta   90.00
_cell.angle_gamma   90.00
#
_symmetry.space_group_name_H-M   'P 1'
#
loop_
_entity.id
_entity.type
_entity.pdbx_description
1 polymer ?
#
loop_
_entity_poly.entity_id
_entity_poly.type
_entity_poly.pdbx_seq_one_letter_code
_entity_poly.pdbx_strand_id
1 'polypeptide(L)'
;TNLIKESIRMGFNDFGDFYYAHGHLGEAFKSYVRTRDYCTSSKHIIHMCLNVILVSIEMGQFMHVSNYVGKAEQTPEVQDPIIVAKLRCALGLAHLEAKHYKLAARK
;
A
#
# COMPACT_ATOMS: atom_id res chain seq x y z
N THR A 1 -20.68 -16.70 -1.49
CA THR A 1 -19.39 -16.68 -2.22
C THR A 1 -18.48 -15.50 -1.84
N ASN A 2 -19.01 -14.32 -1.51
CA ASN A 2 -18.21 -13.18 -1.02
C ASN A 2 -17.57 -13.39 0.37
N LEU A 3 -18.25 -14.13 1.26
CA LEU A 3 -17.72 -14.43 2.60
C LEU A 3 -16.41 -15.24 2.55
N ILE A 4 -16.29 -16.19 1.62
CA ILE A 4 -15.06 -16.99 1.44
C ILE A 4 -13.91 -16.10 0.97
N LYS A 5 -14.15 -15.21 0.00
CA LYS A 5 -13.12 -14.26 -0.47
C LYS A 5 -12.66 -13.34 0.67
N GLU A 6 -13.59 -12.86 1.49
CA GLU A 6 -13.26 -11.98 2.61
C GLU A 6 -12.44 -12.71 3.68
N SER A 7 -12.79 -13.95 4.02
CA SER A 7 -11.98 -14.77 4.95
C SER A 7 -10.56 -14.99 4.42
N ILE A 8 -10.39 -15.27 3.13
CA ILE A 8 -9.05 -15.44 2.53
C ILE A 8 -8.28 -14.11 2.54
N ARG A 9 -8.95 -13.00 2.22
CA ARG A 9 -8.36 -11.66 2.24
C ARG A 9 -7.84 -11.31 3.64
N MET A 10 -8.65 -11.55 4.66
CA MET A 10 -8.27 -11.32 6.06
C MET A 10 -7.12 -12.23 6.47
N GLY A 11 -7.14 -13.52 6.11
CA GLY A 11 -6.02 -14.43 6.40
C GLY A 11 -4.69 -13.96 5.81
N PHE A 12 -4.67 -13.47 4.56
CA PHE A 12 -3.46 -12.87 3.99
C PHE A 12 -3.05 -11.56 4.66
N ASN A 13 -4.02 -10.75 5.11
CA ASN A 13 -3.71 -9.55 5.88
C ASN A 13 -3.07 -9.90 7.23
N ASP A 14 -3.62 -10.87 7.95
CA ASP A 14 -3.12 -11.33 9.25
C ASP A 14 -1.71 -11.92 9.12
N PHE A 15 -1.43 -12.66 8.03
CA PHE A 15 -0.06 -13.09 7.73
C PHE A 15 0.87 -11.90 7.45
N GLY A 16 0.40 -10.90 6.71
CA GLY A 16 1.15 -9.67 6.48
C GLY A 16 1.53 -8.98 7.79
N ASP A 17 0.55 -8.78 8.67
CA ASP A 17 0.72 -8.14 9.98
C ASP A 17 1.66 -8.94 10.88
N PHE A 18 1.52 -10.27 10.89
CA PHE A 18 2.40 -11.17 11.62
C PHE A 18 3.85 -11.04 11.16
N TYR A 19 4.12 -11.18 9.85
CA TYR A 19 5.48 -11.10 9.34
C TYR A 19 6.09 -9.70 9.54
N TYR A 20 5.29 -8.65 9.37
CA TYR A 20 5.71 -7.28 9.58
C TYR A 20 6.14 -7.04 11.04
N ALA A 21 5.34 -7.47 12.01
CA ALA A 21 5.66 -7.35 13.43
C ALA A 21 6.95 -8.10 13.84
N HIS A 22 7.34 -9.13 13.09
CA HIS A 22 8.56 -9.91 13.31
C HIS A 22 9.75 -9.44 12.44
N GLY A 23 9.60 -8.33 11.70
CA GLY A 23 10.67 -7.79 10.85
C GLY A 23 10.91 -8.54 9.54
N HIS A 24 10.05 -9.52 9.20
CA HIS A 24 10.12 -10.26 7.94
C HIS A 24 9.43 -9.50 6.80
N LEU A 25 9.97 -8.33 6.45
CA LEU A 25 9.34 -7.39 5.52
C LEU A 25 9.06 -7.97 4.12
N GLY A 26 9.94 -8.83 3.60
CA GLY A 26 9.73 -9.47 2.30
C GLY A 26 8.51 -10.41 2.27
N GLU A 27 8.29 -11.17 3.34
CA GLU A 27 7.13 -12.07 3.47
C GLU A 27 5.84 -11.29 3.78
N ALA A 28 5.95 -10.20 4.54
CA ALA A 28 4.86 -9.26 4.77
C ALA A 28 4.37 -8.66 3.44
N PHE A 29 5.30 -8.15 2.62
CA PHE A 29 5.00 -7.60 1.29
C PHE A 29 4.26 -8.61 0.41
N LYS A 30 4.76 -9.85 0.32
CA LYS A 30 4.13 -10.92 -0.48
C LYS A 30 2.70 -11.19 -0.01
N SER A 31 2.49 -11.26 1.30
CA SER A 31 1.19 -11.52 1.91
C SER A 31 0.20 -10.38 1.62
N TYR A 32 0.59 -9.12 1.81
CA TYR A 32 -0.25 -7.97 1.49
C TYR A 32 -0.58 -7.87 0.00
N VAL A 33 0.38 -8.07 -0.90
CA VAL A 33 0.10 -8.02 -2.35
C VAL A 33 -0.88 -9.14 -2.75
N ARG A 34 -0.85 -10.29 -2.07
CA ARG A 34 -1.74 -11.41 -2.37
C ARG A 34 -3.20 -11.16 -1.99
N THR A 35 -3.50 -10.20 -1.11
CA THR A 35 -4.88 -9.81 -0.81
C THR A 35 -5.59 -9.25 -2.04
N ARG A 36 -4.85 -8.73 -3.04
CA ARG A 36 -5.37 -8.13 -4.28
C ARG A 36 -6.42 -8.99 -4.96
N ASP A 37 -6.17 -10.28 -5.08
CA ASP A 37 -7.01 -11.21 -5.85
C ASP A 37 -8.36 -11.47 -5.15
N TYR A 38 -8.48 -11.05 -3.88
CA TYR A 38 -9.65 -11.21 -3.02
C TYR A 38 -10.30 -9.87 -2.64
N CYS A 39 -9.80 -8.74 -3.15
CA CYS A 39 -10.44 -7.44 -2.96
C CYS A 39 -11.79 -7.40 -3.71
N THR A 40 -12.82 -6.91 -3.03
CA THR A 40 -14.21 -6.81 -3.56
C THR A 40 -14.76 -5.40 -3.47
N SER A 41 -14.05 -4.48 -2.81
CA SER A 41 -14.44 -3.07 -2.67
C SER A 41 -13.22 -2.16 -2.88
N SER A 42 -13.46 -0.89 -3.22
CA SER A 42 -12.43 0.14 -3.27
C SER A 42 -11.67 0.27 -1.95
N LYS A 43 -12.37 0.16 -0.82
CA LYS A 43 -11.76 0.18 0.51
C LYS A 43 -10.73 -0.92 0.70
N HIS A 44 -10.99 -2.14 0.18
CA HIS A 44 -10.01 -3.24 0.26
C HIS A 44 -8.77 -2.94 -0.57
N ILE A 45 -8.94 -2.36 -1.76
CA ILE A 45 -7.83 -1.99 -2.65
C ILE A 45 -6.98 -0.90 -1.99
N ILE A 46 -7.59 0.14 -1.45
CA ILE A 46 -6.90 1.24 -0.78
C ILE A 46 -6.13 0.73 0.44
N HIS A 47 -6.76 -0.09 1.29
CA HIS A 47 -6.10 -0.65 2.47
C HIS A 47 -4.88 -1.50 2.10
N MET A 48 -5.01 -2.38 1.11
CA MET A 48 -3.89 -3.16 0.57
C MET A 48 -2.77 -2.23 0.06
N CYS A 49 -3.09 -1.20 -0.73
CA CYS A 49 -2.09 -0.26 -1.22
C CYS A 49 -1.34 0.43 -0.07
N LEU A 50 -2.03 0.84 0.99
CA LEU A 50 -1.41 1.47 2.16
C LEU A 50 -0.42 0.52 2.87
N ASN A 51 -0.79 -0.74 3.08
CA ASN A 51 0.10 -1.72 3.72
C ASN A 51 1.32 -2.01 2.84
N VAL A 52 1.12 -2.16 1.53
CA VAL A 52 2.23 -2.37 0.59
C VAL A 52 3.15 -1.15 0.54
N ILE A 53 2.61 0.08 0.56
CA ILE A 53 3.40 1.32 0.62
C ILE A 53 4.26 1.35 1.90
N LEU A 54 3.66 1.08 3.06
CA LEU A 54 4.36 1.06 4.34
C LEU A 54 5.56 0.11 4.32
N VAL A 55 5.33 -1.16 3.96
CA VAL A 55 6.40 -2.17 3.90
C VAL A 55 7.45 -1.80 2.85
N SER A 56 7.04 -1.23 1.72
CA SER A 56 7.97 -0.81 0.67
C SER A 56 8.89 0.34 1.10
N ILE A 57 8.37 1.28 1.91
CA ILE A 57 9.18 2.36 2.50
C ILE A 57 10.24 1.76 3.41
N GLU A 58 9.87 0.82 4.29
CA GLU A 58 10.82 0.19 5.22
C GLU A 58 11.87 -0.68 4.53
N MET A 59 11.50 -1.31 3.41
CA MET A 59 12.46 -2.04 2.57
C MET A 59 13.33 -1.12 1.69
N GLY A 60 13.08 0.19 1.67
CA GLY A 60 13.76 1.16 0.79
C GLY A 60 13.39 1.04 -0.70
N GLN A 61 12.29 0.37 -1.03
CA GLN A 61 11.86 0.08 -2.40
C GLN A 61 10.87 1.14 -2.92
N PHE A 62 11.36 2.37 -3.14
CA PHE A 62 10.52 3.52 -3.51
C PHE A 62 9.87 3.45 -4.90
N MET A 63 10.35 2.56 -5.78
CA MET A 63 9.67 2.26 -7.03
C MET A 63 8.30 1.62 -6.78
N HIS A 64 8.21 0.69 -5.82
CA HIS A 64 6.93 0.10 -5.42
C HIS A 64 6.02 1.16 -4.79
N VAL A 65 6.56 2.05 -3.95
CA VAL A 65 5.79 3.15 -3.35
C VAL A 65 5.08 3.98 -4.42
N SER A 66 5.82 4.43 -5.45
CA SER A 66 5.26 5.24 -6.54
C SER A 66 4.16 4.49 -7.31
N ASN A 67 4.40 3.21 -7.62
CA ASN A 67 3.44 2.37 -8.34
C ASN A 67 2.14 2.15 -7.55
N TYR A 68 2.24 1.86 -6.25
CA TYR A 68 1.07 1.62 -5.40
C TYR A 68 0.34 2.91 -5.00
N VAL A 69 1.03 4.05 -4.93
CA VAL A 69 0.35 5.35 -4.82
C VAL A 69 -0.49 5.61 -6.05
N GLY A 70 0.06 5.47 -7.27
CA GLY A 70 -0.69 5.68 -8.51
C GLY A 70 -1.90 4.75 -8.62
N LYS A 71 -1.76 3.49 -8.17
CA LYS A 71 -2.88 2.54 -8.09
C LYS A 71 -3.95 2.97 -7.09
N ALA A 72 -3.54 3.44 -5.91
CA ALA A 72 -4.48 3.93 -4.90
C ALA A 72 -5.24 5.15 -5.44
N GLU A 73 -4.57 6.15 -6.00
CA GLU A 73 -5.21 7.36 -6.54
C GLU A 73 -6.21 7.10 -7.67
N GLN A 74 -5.99 6.06 -8.48
CA GLN A 74 -6.91 5.65 -9.54
C GLN A 74 -8.13 4.87 -9.04
N THR A 75 -8.15 4.46 -7.77
CA THR A 75 -9.26 3.69 -7.21
C THR A 75 -10.45 4.63 -6.96
N PRO A 76 -11.66 4.29 -7.44
CA PRO A 76 -12.87 5.07 -7.14
C PRO A 76 -13.07 5.17 -5.63
N GLU A 77 -13.52 6.31 -5.10
CA GLU A 77 -13.76 6.56 -3.65
C GLU A 77 -12.53 6.87 -2.78
N VAL A 78 -11.37 7.23 -3.36
CA VAL A 78 -10.26 7.84 -2.58
C VAL A 78 -10.61 9.31 -2.28
N GLN A 79 -11.67 9.52 -1.51
CA GLN A 79 -12.13 10.86 -1.13
C GLN A 79 -11.80 11.21 0.32
N ASP A 80 -11.33 10.23 1.11
CA ASP A 80 -10.88 10.48 2.48
C ASP A 80 -9.64 11.41 2.45
N PRO A 81 -9.74 12.64 2.98
CA PRO A 81 -8.65 13.60 2.97
C PRO A 81 -7.38 13.07 3.65
N ILE A 82 -7.54 12.23 4.68
CA ILE A 82 -6.42 11.64 5.43
C ILE A 82 -5.67 10.65 4.55
N ILE A 83 -6.39 9.82 3.79
CA ILE A 83 -5.80 8.85 2.87
C ILE A 83 -5.06 9.60 1.75
N VAL A 84 -5.69 10.62 1.16
CA VAL A 84 -5.06 11.44 0.12
C VAL A 84 -3.77 12.09 0.64
N ALA A 85 -3.80 12.63 1.86
CA ALA A 85 -2.61 13.20 2.50
C ALA A 85 -1.49 12.15 2.66
N LYS A 86 -1.80 10.95 3.17
CA LYS A 86 -0.84 9.85 3.29
C LYS A 86 -0.21 9.46 1.95
N LEU A 87 -1.02 9.36 0.90
CA LEU A 87 -0.54 9.03 -0.45
C LEU A 87 0.39 10.12 -1.01
N ARG A 88 0.07 11.40 -0.81
CA ARG A 88 0.94 12.52 -1.20
C ARG A 88 2.26 12.52 -0.44
N CYS A 89 2.22 12.29 0.88
CA CYS A 89 3.43 12.17 1.69
C CYS A 89 4.33 11.03 1.20
N ALA A 90 3.76 9.85 0.95
CA ALA A 90 4.51 8.69 0.45
C ALA A 90 5.14 8.96 -0.93
N LEU A 91 4.43 9.64 -1.83
CA LEU A 91 4.95 10.02 -3.14
C LEU A 91 6.03 11.10 -3.05
N GLY A 92 5.85 12.08 -2.16
CA GLY A 92 6.85 13.10 -1.85
C GLY A 92 8.16 12.47 -1.36
N LEU A 93 8.06 11.49 -0.46
CA LEU A 93 9.21 10.72 0.03
C LEU A 93 9.89 9.94 -1.11
N ALA A 94 9.13 9.25 -1.96
CA ALA A 94 9.68 8.53 -3.11
C ALA A 94 10.40 9.46 -4.10
N HIS A 95 9.89 10.68 -4.33
CA HIS A 95 10.57 11.68 -5.15
C HIS A 95 11.83 12.25 -4.49
N LEU A 96 11.82 12.41 -3.16
CA LEU A 96 12.98 12.88 -2.41
C LEU A 96 14.14 11.88 -2.53
N GLU A 97 13.86 10.59 -2.35
CA GLU A 97 14.82 9.48 -2.50
C GLU A 97 15.36 9.39 -3.93
N ALA A 98 14.50 9.61 -4.93
CA ALA A 98 14.92 9.71 -6.33
C ALA A 98 15.68 11.01 -6.68
N LYS A 99 15.95 11.90 -5.71
CA LYS A 99 16.59 13.22 -5.88
C LYS A 99 15.82 14.16 -6.82
N HIS A 100 14.53 13.93 -7.00
CA HIS A 100 13.64 14.77 -7.79
C HIS A 100 13.07 15.91 -6.93
N TYR A 101 13.93 16.77 -6.40
CA TYR A 101 13.57 17.76 -5.37
C TYR A 101 12.44 18.71 -5.80
N LYS A 102 12.41 19.12 -7.07
CA LYS A 102 11.35 19.97 -7.62
C LYS A 102 9.98 19.30 -7.58
N LEU A 103 9.93 17.98 -7.79
CA LEU A 103 8.69 17.21 -7.72
C LEU A 103 8.30 16.94 -6.26
N ALA A 104 9.28 16.61 -5.41
CA ALA A 104 9.05 16.39 -3.98
C ALA A 104 8.46 17.63 -3.28
N ALA A 105 8.98 18.83 -3.57
CA ALA A 105 8.51 20.08 -2.97
C ALA A 105 7.09 20.50 -3.42
N ARG A 106 6.50 19.83 -4.42
CA ARG A 106 5.16 20.13 -4.96
C ARG A 106 4.07 19.19 -4.46
N LYS A 107 4.42 18.18 -3.66
CA LYS A 107 3.49 17.20 -3.10
C LYS A 107 3.02 17.63 -1.72
#